data_AF-A0A0M3B1P2-F1
#
_entry.id   AF-A0A0M3B1P2-F1
#
_cell.length_a   1.000
_cell.length_b   1.000
_cell.length_c   1.000
_cell.angle_alpha   90.00
_cell.angle_beta   90.00
_cell.angle_gamma   90.00
#
_symmetry.space_group_name_H-M   'P 1'
#
loop_
_entity.id
_entity.type
_entity.pdbx_description
1 polymer ?
#
loop_
_entity_poly.entity_id
_entity_poly.type
_entity_poly.pdbx_seq_one_letter_code
_entity_poly.pdbx_strand_id
1 'polypeptide(L)'
;MRETERQANVATGVVRFGGFMNYETFKQISYAFSSDGVEPDAPNEMINTHQELAQWLNGQAVQMPSDNRFRPLSGAARIAAENVIRSLNQSPITAIQQLQRVARERTRKFMDWQAAQETNPDVLAAIIAAYVFETRRLQYEPNTRSQDLMPAVIGSELASYASWKNVSMAASSFEEQVGRLQDELRANSTQILNAARDQVQSASETVIGLQKSNNEALQSLDETKKLIDGTARESAGYIHEQRTAAAEVHAKIDEAEAKLAAVQESIGSLSAKKLWDQRAASSRWSFWLSAGLIAFLLLIIPGTAIYYLDWTLETLRHIGEATMQGLPPQPTDTQLAVSAINRLVVITLPIVLYLWVVRLVVRFNLQSLLLLDDAKQRHTMMDTYFHLLEQQAALKEDRALVLAALFRPTPGHGPDNVEPPNFTELLDKATGR
;
A
#
# COMPACT_ATOMS: atom_id res chain seq x y z
N MET A 1 -20.07 48.17 -8.48
CA MET A 1 -21.08 47.14 -8.84
C MET A 1 -21.75 47.36 -10.20
N ARG A 2 -22.04 48.59 -10.64
CA ARG A 2 -22.62 48.85 -11.98
C ARG A 2 -21.63 48.78 -13.16
N GLU A 3 -20.32 48.92 -12.92
CA GLU A 3 -19.29 48.80 -13.97
C GLU A 3 -19.04 47.34 -14.39
N THR A 4 -19.16 46.39 -13.45
CA THR A 4 -18.95 44.96 -13.68
C THR A 4 -20.09 44.30 -14.47
N GLU A 5 -21.33 44.78 -14.35
CA GLU A 5 -22.44 44.34 -15.23
C GLU A 5 -22.29 44.85 -16.67
N ARG A 6 -21.63 46.01 -16.86
CA ARG A 6 -21.42 46.57 -18.21
C ARG A 6 -20.33 45.85 -18.98
N GLN A 7 -19.34 45.27 -18.30
CA GLN A 7 -18.30 44.44 -18.93
C GLN A 7 -18.78 43.02 -19.26
N ALA A 8 -19.78 42.49 -18.55
CA ALA A 8 -20.39 41.20 -18.89
C ALA A 8 -21.18 41.25 -20.22
N ASN A 9 -21.83 42.39 -20.53
CA ASN A 9 -22.62 42.54 -21.76
C ASN A 9 -21.83 42.85 -23.04
N VAL A 10 -20.53 43.15 -22.94
CA VAL A 10 -19.65 43.38 -24.12
C VAL A 10 -18.94 42.09 -24.55
N ALA A 11 -18.85 41.08 -23.67
CA ALA A 11 -18.28 39.77 -23.97
C ALA A 11 -19.26 38.80 -24.65
N THR A 12 -20.55 39.13 -24.76
CA THR A 12 -21.57 38.33 -25.45
C THR A 12 -21.73 38.69 -26.93
N GLY A 13 -20.70 39.26 -27.56
CA GLY A 13 -20.49 39.18 -29.00
C GLY A 13 -20.21 37.73 -29.41
N VAL A 14 -21.18 36.86 -29.16
CA VAL A 14 -21.15 35.44 -29.50
C VAL A 14 -21.12 35.38 -31.02
N VAL A 15 -19.94 35.11 -31.56
CA VAL A 15 -19.79 34.51 -32.88
C VAL A 15 -20.70 33.28 -32.85
N ARG A 16 -21.89 33.38 -33.44
CA ARG A 16 -22.81 32.27 -33.60
C ARG A 16 -22.13 31.30 -34.57
N PHE A 17 -21.33 30.38 -34.03
CA PHE A 17 -21.04 29.14 -34.74
C PHE A 17 -22.39 28.47 -34.93
N GLY A 18 -22.93 28.57 -36.15
CA GLY A 18 -24.27 28.09 -36.46
C GLY A 18 -24.40 26.61 -36.11
N GLY A 19 -25.35 26.28 -35.24
CA GLY A 19 -25.74 24.89 -34.92
C GLY A 19 -25.51 24.40 -33.49
N PHE A 20 -25.27 25.30 -32.51
CA PHE A 20 -25.24 24.91 -31.09
C PHE A 20 -26.24 25.70 -30.25
N MET A 21 -27.08 24.97 -29.51
CA MET A 21 -27.99 25.48 -28.48
C MET A 21 -27.24 26.32 -27.44
N ASN A 22 -27.69 27.56 -27.25
CA ASN A 22 -27.22 28.42 -26.18
C ASN A 22 -27.83 28.04 -24.83
N TYR A 23 -27.21 28.49 -23.74
CA TYR A 23 -27.63 28.15 -22.38
C TYR A 23 -29.06 28.58 -22.03
N GLU A 24 -29.52 29.73 -22.54
CA GLU A 24 -30.89 30.20 -22.29
C GLU A 24 -31.93 29.29 -22.98
N THR A 25 -31.69 28.92 -24.23
CA THR A 25 -32.51 27.93 -24.95
C THR A 25 -32.50 26.59 -24.21
N PHE A 26 -31.34 26.11 -23.76
CA PHE A 26 -31.25 24.91 -22.93
C PHE A 26 -32.09 25.03 -21.65
N LYS A 27 -31.98 26.15 -20.94
CA LYS A 27 -32.70 26.37 -19.67
C LYS A 27 -34.22 26.32 -19.87
N GLN A 28 -34.72 26.96 -20.93
CA GLN A 28 -36.16 26.96 -21.23
C GLN A 28 -36.66 25.56 -21.63
N ILE A 29 -35.89 24.83 -22.44
CA ILE A 29 -36.27 23.48 -22.87
C ILE A 29 -36.18 22.49 -21.69
N SER A 30 -35.06 22.49 -20.96
CA SER A 30 -34.83 21.57 -19.84
C SER A 30 -35.77 21.82 -18.66
N TYR A 31 -36.31 23.04 -18.53
CA TYR A 31 -37.33 23.36 -17.54
C TYR A 31 -38.60 22.50 -17.69
N ALA A 32 -39.00 22.17 -18.92
CA ALA A 32 -40.12 21.26 -19.17
C ALA A 32 -39.87 19.84 -18.63
N PHE A 33 -38.61 19.43 -18.56
CA PHE A 33 -38.15 18.09 -18.14
C PHE A 33 -37.47 18.06 -16.76
N SER A 34 -37.55 19.15 -15.98
CA SER A 34 -37.05 19.16 -14.60
C SER A 34 -38.13 18.67 -13.64
N SER A 35 -37.74 17.77 -12.73
CA SER A 35 -38.57 17.27 -11.63
C SER A 35 -38.54 18.14 -10.37
N ASP A 36 -37.73 19.20 -10.34
CA ASP A 36 -37.44 19.92 -9.09
C ASP A 36 -38.70 20.60 -8.54
N GLY A 37 -39.15 20.26 -7.33
CA GLY A 37 -40.26 20.95 -6.67
C GLY A 37 -41.66 20.65 -7.22
N VAL A 38 -41.81 19.56 -7.97
CA VAL A 38 -43.13 19.06 -8.40
C VAL A 38 -43.45 17.84 -7.55
N GLU A 39 -44.60 17.86 -6.88
CA GLU A 39 -45.11 16.67 -6.20
C GLU A 39 -45.22 15.50 -7.19
N PRO A 40 -45.05 14.25 -6.75
CA PRO A 40 -45.13 13.12 -7.66
C PRO A 40 -46.52 13.06 -8.30
N ASP A 41 -46.62 13.55 -9.54
CA ASP A 41 -47.81 13.47 -10.36
C ASP A 41 -48.30 12.00 -10.40
N ALA A 42 -49.62 11.81 -10.34
CA ALA A 42 -50.20 10.49 -10.53
C ALA A 42 -49.71 9.94 -11.88
N PRO A 43 -49.39 8.63 -12.01
CA PRO A 43 -48.89 8.05 -13.26
C PRO A 43 -49.72 8.44 -14.50
N ASN A 44 -51.04 8.57 -14.35
CA ASN A 44 -51.95 9.01 -15.41
C ASN A 44 -51.69 10.45 -15.88
N GLU A 45 -51.34 11.36 -14.98
CA GLU A 45 -51.00 12.75 -15.34
C GLU A 45 -49.67 12.82 -16.09
N MET A 46 -48.71 11.99 -15.71
CA MET A 46 -47.44 11.88 -16.43
C MET A 46 -47.64 11.32 -17.85
N ILE A 47 -48.49 10.30 -18.02
CA ILE A 47 -48.88 9.77 -19.35
C ILE A 47 -49.51 10.89 -20.18
N ASN A 48 -50.52 11.57 -19.62
CA ASN A 48 -51.26 12.61 -20.32
C ASN A 48 -50.33 13.77 -20.74
N THR A 49 -49.38 14.15 -19.88
CA THR A 49 -48.45 15.25 -20.17
C THR A 49 -47.45 14.87 -21.26
N HIS A 50 -46.92 13.63 -21.27
CA HIS A 50 -46.08 13.16 -22.38
C HIS A 50 -46.86 13.00 -23.68
N GLN A 51 -48.11 12.54 -23.63
CA GLN A 51 -48.98 12.50 -24.80
C GLN A 51 -49.27 13.91 -25.35
N GLU A 52 -49.56 14.88 -24.47
CA GLU A 52 -49.77 16.30 -24.82
C GLU A 52 -48.53 16.88 -25.50
N LEU A 53 -47.34 16.63 -24.95
CA LEU A 53 -46.07 17.07 -25.52
C LEU A 53 -45.75 16.40 -26.87
N ALA A 54 -45.98 15.09 -27.00
CA ALA A 54 -45.77 14.36 -28.24
C ALA A 54 -46.73 14.84 -29.35
N GLN A 55 -48.01 15.03 -29.02
CA GLN A 55 -49.01 15.54 -29.95
C GLN A 55 -48.69 16.96 -30.41
N TRP A 56 -48.25 17.82 -29.47
CA TRP A 56 -47.78 19.16 -29.80
C TRP A 56 -46.58 19.12 -30.75
N LEU A 57 -45.57 18.29 -30.47
CA LEU A 57 -44.38 18.18 -31.31
C LEU A 57 -44.72 17.70 -32.72
N ASN A 58 -45.63 16.73 -32.83
CA ASN A 58 -46.15 16.28 -34.12
C ASN A 58 -46.95 17.38 -34.83
N GLY A 59 -47.73 18.17 -34.10
CA GLY A 59 -48.44 19.34 -34.64
C GLY A 59 -47.48 20.39 -35.19
N GLN A 60 -46.38 20.68 -34.47
CA GLN A 60 -45.32 21.56 -34.95
C GLN A 60 -44.70 21.01 -36.24
N ALA A 61 -44.41 19.70 -36.30
CA ALA A 61 -43.85 19.07 -37.49
C ALA A 61 -44.70 19.25 -38.75
N VAL A 62 -46.04 19.24 -38.62
CA VAL A 62 -46.98 19.47 -39.73
C VAL A 62 -47.02 20.94 -40.17
N GLN A 63 -46.82 21.87 -39.22
CA GLN A 63 -46.84 23.31 -39.50
C GLN A 63 -45.52 23.85 -40.07
N MET A 64 -44.43 23.07 -40.00
CA MET A 64 -43.14 23.48 -40.53
C MET A 64 -43.19 23.70 -42.06
N PRO A 65 -42.55 24.75 -42.60
CA PRO A 65 -42.44 24.97 -44.04
C PRO A 65 -41.81 23.75 -44.74
N SER A 66 -42.20 23.47 -45.98
CA SER A 66 -41.66 22.37 -46.78
C SER A 66 -40.25 22.63 -47.35
N ASP A 67 -39.54 23.64 -46.84
CA ASP A 67 -38.19 23.98 -47.31
C ASP A 67 -37.16 22.90 -46.92
N ASN A 68 -36.01 22.91 -47.59
CA ASN A 68 -34.95 21.91 -47.36
C ASN A 68 -34.36 21.93 -45.93
N ARG A 69 -34.53 23.03 -45.17
CA ARG A 69 -34.01 23.15 -43.79
C ARG A 69 -34.96 22.50 -42.79
N PHE A 70 -36.26 22.64 -43.00
CA PHE A 70 -37.28 22.10 -42.09
C PHE A 70 -37.68 20.65 -42.39
N ARG A 71 -37.57 20.20 -43.65
CA ARG A 71 -37.89 18.81 -44.02
C ARG A 71 -37.26 17.74 -43.12
N PRO A 72 -35.94 17.77 -42.82
CA PRO A 72 -35.35 16.80 -41.89
C PRO A 72 -35.87 16.94 -40.46
N LEU A 73 -36.15 18.16 -40.01
CA LEU A 73 -36.67 18.44 -38.66
C LEU A 73 -38.09 17.92 -38.49
N SER A 74 -38.97 18.17 -39.45
CA SER A 74 -40.36 17.68 -39.47
C SER A 74 -40.40 16.15 -39.44
N GLY A 75 -39.54 15.47 -40.23
CA GLY A 75 -39.42 14.01 -40.21
C GLY A 75 -39.03 13.46 -38.83
N ALA A 76 -37.96 14.00 -38.25
CA ALA A 76 -37.47 13.55 -36.95
C ALA A 76 -38.46 13.86 -35.80
N ALA A 77 -39.09 15.05 -35.81
CA ALA A 77 -40.11 15.43 -34.83
C ALA A 77 -41.29 14.47 -34.82
N ARG A 78 -41.81 14.13 -36.01
CA ARG A 78 -42.92 13.18 -36.17
C ARG A 78 -42.55 11.79 -35.67
N ILE A 79 -41.40 11.25 -36.09
CA ILE A 79 -40.96 9.91 -35.67
C ILE A 79 -40.77 9.86 -34.15
N ALA A 80 -40.12 10.87 -33.57
CA ALA A 80 -39.88 10.93 -32.13
C ALA A 80 -41.19 10.99 -31.33
N ALA A 81 -42.17 11.79 -31.79
CA ALA A 81 -43.49 11.87 -31.19
C ALA A 81 -44.27 10.55 -31.32
N GLU A 82 -44.29 9.94 -32.50
CA GLU A 82 -44.98 8.67 -32.77
C GLU A 82 -44.44 7.53 -31.90
N ASN A 83 -43.12 7.43 -31.72
CA ASN A 83 -42.50 6.40 -30.88
C ASN A 83 -42.95 6.50 -29.41
N VAL A 84 -43.04 7.73 -28.88
CA VAL A 84 -43.50 7.98 -27.51
C VAL A 84 -45.00 7.67 -27.38
N ILE A 85 -45.84 8.16 -28.30
CA ILE A 85 -47.29 7.88 -28.30
C ILE A 85 -47.55 6.38 -28.39
N ARG A 86 -46.86 5.69 -29.31
CA ARG A 86 -46.98 4.24 -29.49
C ARG A 86 -46.59 3.49 -28.21
N SER A 87 -45.45 3.83 -27.62
CA SER A 87 -44.97 3.21 -26.38
C SER A 87 -45.93 3.43 -25.20
N LEU A 88 -46.45 4.64 -25.05
CA LEU A 88 -47.45 4.97 -24.02
C LEU A 88 -48.77 4.22 -24.22
N ASN A 89 -49.19 4.00 -25.47
CA ASN A 89 -50.43 3.26 -25.77
C ASN A 89 -50.26 1.74 -25.63
N GLN A 90 -49.09 1.19 -25.97
CA GLN A 90 -48.83 -0.25 -25.91
C GLN A 90 -48.48 -0.74 -24.50
N SER A 91 -47.71 0.03 -23.73
CA SER A 91 -47.24 -0.37 -22.40
C SER A 91 -47.02 0.86 -21.51
N PRO A 92 -48.11 1.50 -21.02
CA PRO A 92 -48.04 2.77 -20.31
C PRO A 92 -47.11 2.73 -19.08
N ILE A 93 -47.20 1.66 -18.28
CA ILE A 93 -46.40 1.50 -17.05
C ILE A 93 -44.91 1.40 -17.38
N THR A 94 -44.54 0.56 -18.34
CA THR A 94 -43.15 0.41 -18.78
C THR A 94 -42.61 1.71 -19.39
N ALA A 95 -43.42 2.40 -20.20
CA ALA A 95 -43.04 3.67 -20.81
C ALA A 95 -42.78 4.76 -19.77
N ILE A 96 -43.65 4.89 -18.75
CA ILE A 96 -43.46 5.82 -17.63
C ILE A 96 -42.15 5.57 -16.90
N GLN A 97 -41.78 4.31 -16.64
CA GLN A 97 -40.52 3.99 -15.96
C GLN A 97 -39.27 4.39 -16.77
N GLN A 98 -39.42 4.56 -18.08
CA GLN A 98 -38.34 4.92 -18.99
C GLN A 98 -38.29 6.40 -19.33
N LEU A 99 -39.37 7.14 -19.05
CA LEU A 99 -39.50 8.57 -19.32
C LEU A 99 -39.09 9.41 -18.10
N GLN A 100 -38.50 10.58 -18.38
CA GLN A 100 -38.31 11.59 -17.34
C GLN A 100 -39.67 12.14 -16.87
N ARG A 101 -39.73 12.57 -15.61
CA ARG A 101 -40.91 13.23 -15.08
C ARG A 101 -41.04 14.61 -15.71
N VAL A 102 -42.25 14.93 -16.17
CA VAL A 102 -42.61 16.21 -16.77
C VAL A 102 -43.85 16.71 -16.08
N ALA A 103 -43.81 17.98 -15.64
CA ALA A 103 -44.94 18.58 -14.94
C ALA A 103 -45.81 19.34 -15.93
N ARG A 104 -47.13 19.16 -15.85
CA ARG A 104 -48.07 19.75 -16.81
C ARG A 104 -47.95 21.27 -16.92
N GLU A 105 -47.81 21.96 -15.80
CA GLU A 105 -47.65 23.43 -15.77
C GLU A 105 -46.38 23.87 -16.50
N ARG A 106 -45.27 23.15 -16.32
CA ARG A 106 -43.98 23.47 -16.96
C ARG A 106 -44.02 23.21 -18.45
N THR A 107 -44.62 22.09 -18.84
CA THR A 107 -44.86 21.75 -20.25
C THR A 107 -45.65 22.85 -20.95
N ARG A 108 -46.71 23.37 -20.31
CA ARG A 108 -47.48 24.50 -20.87
C ARG A 108 -46.66 25.78 -21.00
N LYS A 109 -45.94 26.18 -19.94
CA LYS A 109 -45.06 27.36 -20.00
C LYS A 109 -44.00 27.24 -21.11
N PHE A 110 -43.47 26.03 -21.30
CA PHE A 110 -42.54 25.73 -22.39
C PHE A 110 -43.20 25.87 -23.77
N MET A 111 -44.42 25.34 -23.95
CA MET A 111 -45.18 25.50 -25.20
C MET A 111 -45.50 26.97 -25.48
N ASP A 112 -45.91 27.74 -24.46
CA ASP A 112 -46.15 29.18 -24.58
C ASP A 112 -44.87 29.94 -24.96
N TRP A 113 -43.74 29.58 -24.34
CA TRP A 113 -42.43 30.15 -24.67
C TRP A 113 -42.03 29.85 -26.12
N GLN A 114 -42.25 28.62 -26.60
CA GLN A 114 -41.96 28.25 -27.99
C GLN A 114 -42.89 28.97 -28.97
N ALA A 115 -44.17 29.11 -28.66
CA ALA A 115 -45.13 29.82 -29.50
C ALA A 115 -44.78 31.30 -29.66
N ALA A 116 -44.11 31.89 -28.67
CA ALA A 116 -43.57 33.24 -28.74
C ALA A 116 -42.27 33.36 -29.56
N GLN A 117 -41.60 32.25 -29.89
CA GLN A 117 -40.46 32.26 -30.81
C GLN A 117 -40.98 32.27 -32.26
N GLU A 118 -40.40 33.13 -33.11
CA GLU A 118 -40.57 32.97 -34.56
C GLU A 118 -40.13 31.57 -34.98
N THR A 119 -40.73 31.01 -36.04
CA THR A 119 -40.43 29.67 -36.57
C THR A 119 -38.96 29.57 -36.99
N ASN A 120 -38.10 29.30 -36.02
CA ASN A 120 -36.66 29.28 -36.16
C ASN A 120 -36.20 27.81 -36.20
N PRO A 121 -35.56 27.37 -37.31
CA PRO A 121 -35.12 25.99 -37.46
C PRO A 121 -34.12 25.57 -36.37
N ASP A 122 -33.30 26.48 -35.86
CA ASP A 122 -32.31 26.18 -34.82
C ASP A 122 -32.98 25.88 -33.48
N VAL A 123 -33.99 26.69 -33.11
CA VAL A 123 -34.78 26.47 -31.88
C VAL A 123 -35.58 25.17 -31.98
N LEU A 124 -36.16 24.89 -33.15
CA LEU A 124 -36.88 23.64 -33.37
C LEU A 124 -35.96 22.42 -33.34
N ALA A 125 -34.77 22.50 -33.94
CA ALA A 125 -33.76 21.45 -33.87
C ALA A 125 -33.33 21.19 -32.42
N ALA A 126 -33.11 22.25 -31.64
CA ALA A 126 -32.80 22.20 -30.22
C ALA A 126 -33.92 21.53 -29.40
N ILE A 127 -35.19 21.85 -29.67
CA ILE A 127 -36.35 21.23 -29.03
C ILE A 127 -36.47 19.75 -29.37
N ILE A 128 -36.35 19.40 -30.66
CA ILE A 128 -36.43 18.01 -31.12
C ILE A 128 -35.29 17.19 -30.50
N ALA A 129 -34.07 17.73 -30.52
CA ALA A 129 -32.90 17.10 -29.92
C ALA A 129 -33.09 16.83 -28.43
N ALA A 130 -33.57 17.82 -27.66
CA ALA A 130 -33.87 17.64 -26.25
C ALA A 130 -34.97 16.59 -26.01
N TYR A 131 -36.05 16.63 -26.78
CA TYR A 131 -37.14 15.66 -26.68
C TYR A 131 -36.64 14.24 -26.98
N VAL A 132 -35.84 14.05 -28.03
CA VAL A 132 -35.20 12.77 -28.36
C VAL A 132 -34.26 12.33 -27.24
N PHE A 133 -33.47 13.24 -26.64
CA PHE A 133 -32.60 12.92 -25.52
C PHE A 133 -33.37 12.42 -24.30
N GLU A 134 -34.41 13.15 -23.90
CA GLU A 134 -35.18 12.86 -22.69
C GLU A 134 -36.07 11.63 -22.85
N THR A 135 -36.41 11.28 -24.10
CA THR A 135 -37.21 10.09 -24.44
C THR A 135 -36.38 8.95 -25.03
N ARG A 136 -35.04 9.04 -25.03
CA ARG A 136 -34.11 8.14 -25.76
C ARG A 136 -34.32 6.65 -25.54
N ARG A 137 -34.81 6.25 -24.36
CA ARG A 137 -35.11 4.84 -24.03
C ARG A 137 -36.27 4.28 -24.86
N LEU A 138 -37.21 5.12 -25.29
CA LEU A 138 -38.33 4.78 -26.16
C LEU A 138 -38.03 4.96 -27.64
N GLN A 139 -36.92 5.60 -28.00
CA GLN A 139 -36.56 5.88 -29.40
C GLN A 139 -35.87 4.69 -30.09
N TYR A 140 -35.46 3.66 -29.35
CA TYR A 140 -34.78 2.49 -29.87
C TYR A 140 -35.78 1.38 -30.23
N GLU A 141 -36.52 1.57 -31.32
CA GLU A 141 -37.27 0.46 -31.92
C GLU A 141 -36.41 -0.28 -32.97
N PRO A 142 -36.47 -1.62 -33.04
CA PRO A 142 -35.65 -2.43 -33.96
C PRO A 142 -35.82 -2.07 -35.45
N ASN A 143 -36.93 -1.43 -35.81
CA ASN A 143 -37.31 -1.14 -37.20
C ASN A 143 -37.15 0.33 -37.59
N THR A 144 -36.80 1.23 -36.67
CA THR A 144 -36.55 2.63 -37.01
C THR A 144 -35.09 2.78 -37.48
N ARG A 145 -34.88 3.13 -38.76
CA ARG A 145 -33.52 3.42 -39.23
C ARG A 145 -33.00 4.64 -38.48
N SER A 146 -31.90 4.49 -37.75
CA SER A 146 -31.26 5.58 -36.99
C SER A 146 -30.97 6.83 -37.82
N GLN A 147 -30.77 6.67 -39.14
CA GLN A 147 -30.58 7.75 -40.09
C GLN A 147 -31.80 8.66 -40.26
N ASP A 148 -33.02 8.15 -40.05
CA ASP A 148 -34.26 8.92 -40.21
C ASP A 148 -34.56 9.78 -38.97
N LEU A 149 -34.03 9.38 -37.80
CA LEU A 149 -34.16 10.10 -36.53
C LEU A 149 -33.08 11.17 -36.33
N MET A 150 -31.92 11.05 -36.99
CA MET A 150 -30.74 11.88 -36.71
C MET A 150 -30.15 12.57 -37.93
N PRO A 151 -30.86 13.53 -38.55
CA PRO A 151 -30.22 14.53 -39.41
C PRO A 151 -29.04 15.18 -38.70
N ALA A 152 -27.98 15.55 -39.43
CA ALA A 152 -26.75 16.10 -38.85
C ALA A 152 -27.00 17.28 -37.89
N VAL A 153 -27.96 18.15 -38.21
CA VAL A 153 -28.37 19.30 -37.37
C VAL A 153 -28.97 18.87 -36.04
N ILE A 154 -29.79 17.81 -36.02
CA ILE A 154 -30.34 17.27 -34.77
C ILE A 154 -29.24 16.56 -33.98
N GLY A 155 -28.29 15.90 -34.66
CA GLY A 155 -27.14 15.28 -34.02
C GLY A 155 -26.28 16.26 -33.24
N SER A 156 -25.97 17.44 -33.81
CA SER A 156 -25.19 18.47 -33.10
C SER A 156 -25.95 19.05 -31.92
N GLU A 157 -27.25 19.34 -32.10
CA GLU A 157 -28.07 19.86 -31.02
C GLU A 157 -28.32 18.83 -29.90
N LEU A 158 -28.37 17.54 -30.23
CA LEU A 158 -28.46 16.47 -29.25
C LEU A 158 -27.20 16.40 -28.39
N ALA A 159 -26.02 16.51 -29.00
CA ALA A 159 -24.76 16.58 -28.29
C ALA A 159 -24.66 17.85 -27.42
N SER A 160 -25.15 18.99 -27.93
CA SER A 160 -25.22 20.24 -27.19
C SER A 160 -26.13 20.12 -25.95
N TYR A 161 -27.35 19.62 -26.12
CA TYR A 161 -28.30 19.40 -25.01
C TYR A 161 -27.73 18.44 -23.97
N ALA A 162 -27.16 17.31 -24.40
CA ALA A 162 -26.54 16.33 -23.51
C ALA A 162 -25.40 16.96 -22.69
N SER A 163 -24.57 17.80 -23.32
CA SER A 163 -23.47 18.50 -22.66
C SER A 163 -23.99 19.45 -21.59
N TRP A 164 -24.97 20.29 -21.92
CA TRP A 164 -25.57 21.21 -20.96
C TRP A 164 -26.28 20.50 -19.80
N LYS A 165 -26.99 19.40 -20.08
CA LYS A 165 -27.64 18.57 -19.05
C LYS A 165 -26.62 17.96 -18.09
N ASN A 166 -25.49 17.46 -18.61
CA ASN A 166 -24.43 16.92 -17.75
C ASN A 166 -23.79 18.01 -16.88
N VAL A 167 -23.56 19.21 -17.43
CA VAL A 167 -23.04 20.34 -16.67
C VAL A 167 -24.03 20.80 -15.58
N SER A 168 -25.34 20.86 -15.88
CA SER A 168 -26.33 21.27 -14.88
C SER A 168 -26.48 20.25 -13.75
N MET A 169 -26.42 18.95 -14.06
CA MET A 169 -26.41 17.89 -13.04
C MET A 169 -25.14 17.92 -12.19
N ALA A 170 -23.98 18.21 -12.81
CA ALA A 170 -22.73 18.35 -12.07
C ALA A 170 -22.76 19.58 -11.14
N ALA A 171 -23.27 20.72 -11.63
CA ALA A 171 -23.36 21.96 -10.86
C ALA A 171 -24.27 21.82 -9.64
N SER A 172 -25.46 21.20 -9.78
CA SER A 172 -26.35 20.97 -8.64
C SER A 172 -25.74 20.03 -7.60
N SER A 173 -25.03 18.98 -8.04
CA SER A 173 -24.33 18.08 -7.13
C SER A 173 -23.18 18.78 -6.38
N PHE A 174 -22.53 19.74 -7.03
CA PHE A 174 -21.45 20.52 -6.43
C PHE A 174 -21.99 21.51 -5.40
N GLU A 175 -23.08 22.22 -5.70
CA GLU A 175 -23.74 23.11 -4.73
C GLU A 175 -24.20 22.33 -3.49
N GLU A 176 -24.74 21.12 -3.67
CA GLU A 176 -25.13 20.26 -2.55
C GLU A 176 -23.92 19.81 -1.71
N GLN A 177 -22.81 19.42 -2.36
CA GLN A 177 -21.57 19.06 -1.67
C GLN A 177 -20.97 20.25 -0.90
N VAL A 178 -20.97 21.44 -1.49
CA VAL A 178 -20.48 22.67 -0.82
C VAL A 178 -21.37 23.03 0.37
N GLY A 179 -22.69 22.89 0.24
CA GLY A 179 -23.63 23.10 1.34
C GLY A 179 -23.36 22.15 2.52
N ARG A 180 -23.20 20.84 2.23
CA ARG A 180 -22.85 19.84 3.26
C ARG A 180 -21.51 20.15 3.93
N LEU A 181 -20.49 20.52 3.15
CA LEU A 181 -19.17 20.87 3.68
C LEU A 181 -19.25 22.10 4.60
N GLN A 182 -20.06 23.10 4.24
CA GLN A 182 -20.27 24.29 5.07
C GLN A 182 -20.95 23.94 6.39
N ASP A 183 -21.94 23.06 6.37
CA ASP A 183 -22.64 22.61 7.58
C ASP A 183 -21.74 21.74 8.48
N GLU A 184 -20.93 20.85 7.89
CA GLU A 184 -19.91 20.09 8.62
C GLU A 184 -18.84 20.99 9.25
N LEU A 185 -18.36 22.01 8.52
CA LEU A 185 -17.41 22.98 9.04
C LEU A 185 -18.00 23.77 10.22
N ARG A 186 -19.28 24.16 10.15
CA ARG A 186 -19.97 24.82 11.27
C ARG A 186 -20.12 23.89 12.47
N ALA A 187 -20.52 22.63 12.26
CA ALA A 187 -20.65 21.64 13.33
C ALA A 187 -19.30 21.38 14.02
N ASN A 188 -18.24 21.14 13.23
CA ASN A 188 -16.89 20.91 13.74
C ASN A 188 -16.33 22.13 14.47
N SER A 189 -16.55 23.35 13.95
CA SER A 189 -16.13 24.58 14.63
C SER A 189 -16.77 24.73 16.01
N THR A 190 -18.07 24.40 16.12
CA THR A 190 -18.80 24.46 17.40
C THR A 190 -18.25 23.42 18.39
N GLN A 191 -17.93 22.22 17.92
CA GLN A 191 -17.34 21.17 18.75
C GLN A 191 -15.93 21.54 19.25
N ILE A 192 -15.08 22.12 18.40
CA ILE A 192 -13.74 22.59 18.77
C ILE A 192 -13.82 23.71 19.80
N LEU A 193 -14.74 24.67 19.64
CA LEU A 193 -14.92 25.77 20.58
C LEU A 193 -15.37 25.27 21.96
N ASN A 194 -16.26 24.28 22.00
CA ASN A 194 -16.68 23.65 23.26
C ASN A 194 -15.53 22.87 23.92
N ALA A 195 -14.79 22.07 23.15
CA ALA A 195 -13.64 21.32 23.67
C ALA A 195 -12.53 22.26 24.20
N ALA A 196 -12.26 23.36 23.52
CA ALA A 196 -11.29 24.37 23.98
C ALA A 196 -11.76 25.05 25.27
N ARG A 197 -13.07 25.35 25.40
CA ARG A 197 -13.65 25.91 26.61
C ARG A 197 -13.51 24.94 27.80
N ASP A 198 -13.80 23.66 27.59
CA ASP A 198 -13.68 22.62 28.61
C ASP A 198 -12.22 22.44 29.06
N GLN A 199 -11.27 22.49 28.11
CA GLN A 199 -9.85 22.40 28.42
C GLN A 199 -9.34 23.60 29.23
N VAL A 200 -9.81 24.82 28.92
CA VAL A 200 -9.50 26.02 29.70
C VAL A 200 -10.08 25.93 31.11
N GLN A 201 -11.29 25.41 31.26
CA GLN A 201 -11.91 25.21 32.57
C GLN A 201 -11.15 24.18 33.42
N SER A 202 -10.75 23.05 32.83
CA SER A 202 -9.93 22.03 33.51
C SER A 202 -8.53 22.54 33.89
N ALA A 203 -7.90 23.34 33.03
CA ALA A 203 -6.62 23.97 33.34
C ALA A 203 -6.76 24.96 34.51
N SER A 204 -7.84 25.74 34.56
CA SER A 204 -8.16 26.64 35.68
C SER A 204 -8.32 25.87 37.01
N GLU A 205 -9.07 24.77 37.00
CA GLU A 205 -9.25 23.90 38.18
C GLU A 205 -7.91 23.31 38.66
N THR A 206 -7.04 22.92 37.72
CA THR A 206 -5.70 22.41 38.02
C THR A 206 -4.81 23.48 38.65
N VAL A 207 -4.85 24.72 38.15
CA VAL A 207 -4.10 25.85 38.72
C VAL A 207 -4.59 26.20 40.12
N ILE A 208 -5.91 26.19 40.36
CA ILE A 208 -6.49 26.38 41.70
C ILE A 208 -6.04 25.26 42.66
N GLY A 209 -6.03 24.01 42.20
CA GLY A 209 -5.51 22.86 42.96
C GLY A 209 -4.03 22.99 43.31
N LEU A 210 -3.20 23.42 42.34
CA LEU A 210 -1.77 23.65 42.55
C LEU A 210 -1.51 24.80 43.53
N GLN A 211 -2.26 25.90 43.46
CA GLN A 211 -2.15 27.00 44.43
C GLN A 211 -2.51 26.54 45.85
N LYS A 212 -3.55 25.71 45.98
CA LYS A 212 -3.95 25.13 47.27
C LYS A 212 -2.85 24.22 47.84
N SER A 213 -2.33 23.30 47.02
CA SER A 213 -1.25 22.38 47.42
C SER A 213 0.04 23.14 47.76
N ASN A 214 0.36 24.22 47.04
CA ASN A 214 1.53 25.05 47.33
C ASN A 214 1.39 25.79 48.67
N ASN A 215 0.19 26.28 49.01
CA ASN A 215 -0.06 26.89 50.30
C ASN A 215 0.03 25.89 51.46
N GLU A 216 -0.48 24.66 51.26
CA GLU A 216 -0.34 23.56 52.23
C GLU A 216 1.13 23.15 52.41
N ALA A 217 1.93 23.16 51.33
CA ALA A 217 3.37 22.91 51.38
C ALA A 217 4.14 24.02 52.09
N LEU A 218 3.77 25.29 51.90
CA LEU A 218 4.37 26.42 52.63
C LEU A 218 4.06 26.36 54.13
N GLN A 219 2.85 25.92 54.49
CA GLN A 219 2.45 25.76 55.88
C GLN A 219 3.21 24.61 56.56
N SER A 220 3.38 23.48 55.88
CA SER A 220 4.19 22.37 56.40
C SER A 220 5.68 22.72 56.47
N LEU A 221 6.19 23.57 55.57
CA LEU A 221 7.55 24.12 55.66
C LEU A 221 7.74 25.02 56.88
N ASP A 222 6.74 25.82 57.27
CA ASP A 222 6.83 26.63 58.49
C ASP A 222 6.84 25.77 59.76
N GLU A 223 6.05 24.70 59.79
CA GLU A 223 6.07 23.70 60.88
C GLU A 223 7.41 22.96 60.93
N THR A 224 7.95 22.57 59.77
CA THR A 224 9.25 21.90 59.67
C THR A 224 10.37 22.84 60.12
N LYS A 225 10.30 24.13 59.77
CA LYS A 225 11.26 25.14 60.22
C LYS A 225 11.28 25.30 61.74
N LYS A 226 10.11 25.30 62.39
CA LYS A 226 10.02 25.35 63.86
C LYS A 226 10.65 24.11 64.52
N LEU A 227 10.49 22.93 63.92
CA LEU A 227 11.16 21.71 64.37
C LEU A 227 12.68 21.80 64.19
N ILE A 228 13.14 22.28 63.03
CA ILE A 228 14.57 22.44 62.72
C ILE A 228 15.24 23.45 63.66
N ASP A 229 14.60 24.58 63.97
CA ASP A 229 15.13 25.58 64.92
C ASP A 229 15.22 25.02 66.36
N GLY A 230 14.36 24.05 66.70
CA GLY A 230 14.46 23.27 67.94
C GLY A 230 15.67 22.34 67.95
N THR A 231 15.84 21.56 66.88
CA THR A 231 16.93 20.59 66.72
C THR A 231 18.30 21.26 66.54
N ALA A 232 18.37 22.45 65.95
CA ALA A 232 19.61 23.22 65.76
C ALA A 232 20.22 23.71 67.10
N ARG A 233 19.40 23.92 68.13
CA ARG A 233 19.88 24.26 69.48
C ARG A 233 20.46 23.06 70.21
N GLU A 234 20.05 21.85 69.84
CA GLU A 234 20.53 20.58 70.41
C GLU A 234 21.82 20.11 69.72
N SER A 235 21.95 20.31 68.40
CA SER A 235 23.12 19.90 67.61
C SER A 235 24.35 20.80 67.75
N ALA A 236 24.19 22.05 68.23
CA ALA A 236 25.31 22.96 68.52
C ALA A 236 26.27 22.39 69.59
N GLY A 237 25.81 21.49 70.46
CA GLY A 237 26.66 20.78 71.44
C GLY A 237 27.51 19.66 70.84
N TYR A 238 27.08 19.04 69.73
CA TYR A 238 27.74 17.89 69.11
C TYR A 238 28.75 18.25 68.02
N ILE A 239 28.63 19.43 67.41
CA ILE A 239 29.45 19.84 66.26
C ILE A 239 30.90 20.21 66.64
N HIS A 240 31.18 20.47 67.91
CA HIS A 240 32.56 20.77 68.32
C HIS A 240 33.49 19.53 68.28
N GLU A 241 32.93 18.33 68.32
CA GLU A 241 33.66 17.05 68.42
C GLU A 241 33.97 16.42 67.05
N GLN A 242 33.17 16.68 65.99
CA GLN A 242 33.37 16.07 64.67
C GLN A 242 34.39 16.78 63.75
N ARG A 243 34.84 18.00 64.11
CA ARG A 243 35.68 18.81 63.23
C ARG A 243 37.11 18.26 63.07
N THR A 244 37.56 17.38 63.97
CA THR A 244 38.87 16.73 63.94
C THR A 244 38.89 15.47 63.07
N ALA A 245 37.75 14.82 62.80
CA ALA A 245 37.66 13.59 62.02
C ALA A 245 37.56 13.83 60.49
N ALA A 246 37.17 15.02 60.05
CA ALA A 246 36.92 15.32 58.63
C ALA A 246 38.20 15.51 57.79
N ALA A 247 39.35 15.79 58.42
CA ALA A 247 40.63 15.96 57.71
C ALA A 247 41.20 14.64 57.14
N GLU A 248 40.79 13.49 57.70
CA GLU A 248 41.31 12.17 57.33
C GLU A 248 40.55 11.53 56.16
N VAL A 249 39.34 12.03 55.84
CA VAL A 249 38.44 11.45 54.83
C VAL A 249 38.76 11.94 53.41
N HIS A 250 39.20 13.18 53.25
CA HIS A 250 39.53 13.73 51.91
C HIS A 250 40.72 13.02 51.26
N ALA A 251 41.70 12.56 52.03
CA ALA A 251 42.84 11.81 51.50
C ALA A 251 42.44 10.43 50.89
N LYS A 252 41.27 9.88 51.26
CA LYS A 252 40.80 8.56 50.79
C LYS A 252 39.92 8.64 49.54
N ILE A 253 39.45 9.82 49.15
CA ILE A 253 38.55 10.02 48.01
C ILE A 253 39.35 10.06 46.69
N ASP A 254 40.52 10.69 46.68
CA ASP A 254 41.40 10.77 45.51
C ASP A 254 41.97 9.39 45.10
N GLU A 255 42.13 8.46 46.05
CA GLU A 255 42.56 7.08 45.78
C GLU A 255 41.43 6.21 45.17
N ALA A 256 40.16 6.58 45.39
CA ALA A 256 39.00 5.82 44.93
C ALA A 256 38.62 6.13 43.47
N GLU A 257 38.77 7.39 43.03
CA GLU A 257 38.53 7.77 41.63
C GLU A 257 39.53 7.11 40.66
N ALA A 258 40.79 6.96 41.06
CA ALA A 258 41.80 6.26 40.28
C ALA A 258 41.48 4.75 40.09
N LYS A 259 40.83 4.12 41.06
CA LYS A 259 40.42 2.71 41.00
C LYS A 259 39.15 2.51 40.17
N LEU A 260 38.25 3.50 40.13
CA LEU A 260 37.02 3.46 39.33
C LEU A 260 37.27 3.51 37.82
N ALA A 261 38.24 4.33 37.37
CA ALA A 261 38.63 4.41 35.97
C ALA A 261 39.24 3.08 35.45
N ALA A 262 40.05 2.40 36.27
CA ALA A 262 40.64 1.10 35.94
C ALA A 262 39.59 -0.03 35.87
N VAL A 263 38.55 0.03 36.70
CA VAL A 263 37.46 -0.97 36.72
C VAL A 263 36.54 -0.81 35.50
N GLN A 264 36.28 0.43 35.07
CA GLN A 264 35.43 0.69 33.89
C GLN A 264 36.08 0.17 32.58
N GLU A 265 37.41 0.20 32.49
CA GLU A 265 38.17 -0.38 31.37
C GLU A 265 38.21 -1.93 31.43
N SER A 266 38.21 -2.53 32.63
CA SER A 266 38.16 -3.99 32.82
C SER A 266 36.81 -4.64 32.48
N ILE A 267 35.70 -3.91 32.61
CA ILE A 267 34.35 -4.46 32.35
C ILE A 267 34.09 -4.58 30.84
N GLY A 268 34.57 -3.62 30.05
CA GLY A 268 34.51 -3.66 28.59
C GLY A 268 35.33 -4.82 28.00
N SER A 269 36.53 -5.04 28.53
CA SER A 269 37.47 -6.06 28.04
C SER A 269 37.07 -7.50 28.35
N LEU A 270 36.48 -7.76 29.53
CA LEU A 270 35.97 -9.09 29.90
C LEU A 270 34.82 -9.56 29.01
N SER A 271 33.99 -8.64 28.52
CA SER A 271 32.89 -8.96 27.60
C SER A 271 33.38 -9.42 26.23
N ALA A 272 34.42 -8.77 25.70
CA ALA A 272 35.05 -9.15 24.43
C ALA A 272 35.73 -10.53 24.51
N LYS A 273 36.43 -10.81 25.63
CA LYS A 273 37.04 -12.13 25.88
C LYS A 273 36.02 -13.25 25.89
N LYS A 274 34.93 -13.07 26.63
CA LYS A 274 33.84 -14.06 26.73
C LYS A 274 33.22 -14.39 25.37
N LEU A 275 33.06 -13.39 24.48
CA LEU A 275 32.52 -13.60 23.14
C LEU A 275 33.43 -14.47 22.26
N TRP A 276 34.74 -14.20 22.28
CA TRP A 276 35.71 -14.98 21.50
C TRP A 276 35.89 -16.40 22.06
N ASP A 277 35.86 -16.58 23.37
CA ASP A 277 35.89 -17.89 24.03
C ASP A 277 34.67 -18.74 23.66
N GLN A 278 33.49 -18.14 23.69
CA GLN A 278 32.25 -18.82 23.28
C GLN A 278 32.29 -19.21 21.80
N ARG A 279 32.86 -18.35 20.94
CA ARG A 279 33.02 -18.64 19.51
C ARG A 279 34.01 -19.79 19.27
N ALA A 280 35.16 -19.77 19.96
CA ALA A 280 36.15 -20.84 19.88
C ALA A 280 35.59 -22.19 20.37
N ALA A 281 34.79 -22.18 21.44
CA ALA A 281 34.12 -23.37 21.96
C ALA A 281 33.11 -23.94 20.97
N SER A 282 32.30 -23.07 20.33
CA SER A 282 31.35 -23.47 19.28
C SER A 282 32.06 -24.11 18.08
N SER A 283 33.12 -23.48 17.56
CA SER A 283 33.91 -24.02 16.45
C SER A 283 34.58 -25.36 16.82
N ARG A 284 35.04 -25.52 18.07
CA ARG A 284 35.59 -26.79 18.56
C ARG A 284 34.54 -27.90 18.55
N TRP A 285 33.31 -27.61 18.97
CA TRP A 285 32.23 -28.60 18.93
C TRP A 285 31.86 -28.99 17.48
N SER A 286 31.76 -28.02 16.57
CA SER A 286 31.53 -28.26 15.14
C SER A 286 32.65 -29.09 14.48
N PHE A 287 33.91 -28.87 14.88
CA PHE A 287 35.04 -29.68 14.44
C PHE A 287 34.91 -31.13 14.90
N TRP A 288 34.62 -31.38 16.18
CA TRP A 288 34.47 -32.75 16.70
C TRP A 288 33.29 -33.49 16.07
N LEU A 289 32.18 -32.80 15.86
CA LEU A 289 31.01 -33.36 15.21
C LEU A 289 31.33 -33.77 13.76
N SER A 290 31.98 -32.89 13.00
CA SER A 290 32.38 -33.20 11.62
C SER A 290 33.47 -34.27 11.54
N ALA A 291 34.43 -34.28 12.45
CA ALA A 291 35.44 -35.33 12.55
C ALA A 291 34.80 -36.70 12.86
N GLY A 292 33.82 -36.74 13.78
CA GLY A 292 33.04 -37.94 14.07
C GLY A 292 32.25 -38.42 12.86
N LEU A 293 31.63 -37.51 12.10
CA LEU A 293 30.93 -37.85 10.86
C LEU A 293 31.88 -38.40 9.79
N ILE A 294 33.07 -37.81 9.62
CA ILE A 294 34.09 -38.33 8.68
C ILE A 294 34.53 -39.73 9.10
N ALA A 295 34.81 -39.94 10.39
CA ALA A 295 35.19 -41.25 10.91
C ALA A 295 34.06 -42.29 10.69
N PHE A 296 32.81 -41.89 10.91
CA PHE A 296 31.65 -42.73 10.63
C PHE A 296 31.56 -43.10 9.15
N LEU A 297 31.64 -42.12 8.24
CA LEU A 297 31.61 -42.38 6.81
C LEU A 297 32.78 -43.27 6.39
N LEU A 298 34.01 -42.91 6.71
CA LEU A 298 35.20 -43.61 6.22
C LEU A 298 35.44 -44.98 6.85
N LEU A 299 35.05 -45.20 8.11
CA LEU A 299 35.36 -46.44 8.83
C LEU A 299 34.13 -47.32 9.02
N ILE A 300 33.01 -46.75 9.46
CA ILE A 300 31.83 -47.55 9.85
C ILE A 300 31.11 -48.05 8.61
N ILE A 301 30.89 -47.23 7.59
CA ILE A 301 30.17 -47.68 6.38
C ILE A 301 30.95 -48.78 5.64
N PRO A 302 32.24 -48.61 5.26
CA PRO A 302 33.01 -49.70 4.67
C PRO A 302 33.17 -50.90 5.59
N GLY A 303 33.36 -50.67 6.90
CA GLY A 303 33.46 -51.75 7.89
C GLY A 303 32.20 -52.60 7.96
N THR A 304 31.02 -51.98 7.96
CA THR A 304 29.73 -52.71 7.92
C THR A 304 29.52 -53.42 6.60
N ALA A 305 29.92 -52.84 5.47
CA ALA A 305 29.86 -53.50 4.17
C ALA A 305 30.76 -54.76 4.12
N ILE A 306 31.95 -54.70 4.73
CA ILE A 306 32.86 -55.86 4.84
C ILE A 306 32.30 -56.89 5.82
N TYR A 307 31.72 -56.47 6.94
CA TYR A 307 31.16 -57.39 7.93
C TYR A 307 29.93 -58.15 7.40
N TYR A 308 29.09 -57.48 6.61
CA TYR A 308 27.89 -58.05 5.98
C TYR A 308 28.12 -58.37 4.49
N LEU A 309 29.29 -58.92 4.16
CA LEU A 309 29.70 -59.15 2.78
C LEU A 309 28.67 -59.98 2.00
N ASP A 310 28.16 -61.07 2.59
CA ASP A 310 27.16 -61.93 1.94
C ASP A 310 25.88 -61.17 1.56
N TRP A 311 25.38 -60.32 2.46
CA TRP A 311 24.19 -59.51 2.20
C TRP A 311 24.45 -58.42 1.16
N THR A 312 25.64 -57.81 1.17
CA THR A 312 26.01 -56.82 0.14
C THR A 312 26.15 -57.46 -1.24
N LEU A 313 26.81 -58.62 -1.34
CA LEU A 313 26.93 -59.37 -2.60
C LEU A 313 25.56 -59.80 -3.11
N GLU A 314 24.68 -60.27 -2.22
CA GLU A 314 23.32 -60.65 -2.58
C GLU A 314 22.52 -59.45 -3.11
N THR A 315 22.66 -58.28 -2.49
CA THR A 315 22.02 -57.05 -2.94
C THR A 315 22.57 -56.60 -4.30
N LEU A 316 23.90 -56.64 -4.50
CA LEU A 316 24.52 -56.35 -5.78
C LEU A 316 24.08 -57.35 -6.87
N ARG A 317 23.86 -58.62 -6.50
CA ARG A 317 23.35 -59.67 -7.39
C ARG A 317 21.91 -59.38 -7.80
N HIS A 318 21.02 -59.06 -6.85
CA HIS A 318 19.64 -58.68 -7.14
C HIS A 318 19.54 -57.46 -8.05
N ILE A 319 20.38 -56.43 -7.81
CA ILE A 319 20.45 -55.26 -8.69
C ILE A 319 20.94 -55.68 -10.09
N GLY A 320 21.94 -56.55 -10.16
CA GLY A 320 22.43 -57.12 -11.43
C GLY A 320 21.34 -57.87 -12.19
N GLU A 321 20.61 -58.77 -11.53
CA GLU A 321 19.53 -59.56 -12.12
C GLU A 321 18.34 -58.67 -12.55
N ALA A 322 17.96 -57.69 -11.73
CA ALA A 322 16.91 -56.73 -12.06
C ALA A 322 17.25 -55.90 -13.31
N THR A 323 18.53 -55.55 -13.52
CA THR A 323 18.97 -54.87 -14.76
C THR A 323 18.94 -55.76 -16.01
N MET A 324 18.75 -57.08 -15.85
CA MET A 324 18.59 -58.05 -16.95
C MET A 324 17.13 -58.46 -17.19
N GLN A 325 16.23 -58.21 -16.22
CA GLN A 325 14.79 -58.46 -16.32
C GLN A 325 14.15 -57.46 -17.30
N GLY A 326 14.10 -57.83 -18.58
CA GLY A 326 13.60 -56.99 -19.67
C GLY A 326 14.30 -57.23 -21.01
N LEU A 327 15.37 -58.02 -21.03
CA LEU A 327 16.03 -58.45 -22.27
C LEU A 327 15.30 -59.66 -22.90
N PRO A 328 15.13 -59.71 -24.23
CA PRO A 328 14.58 -60.87 -24.91
C PRO A 328 15.51 -62.10 -24.78
N PRO A 329 14.99 -63.34 -24.90
CA PRO A 329 15.76 -64.58 -24.69
C PRO A 329 16.93 -64.81 -25.67
N GLN A 330 17.04 -64.01 -26.74
CA GLN A 330 18.18 -63.94 -27.65
C GLN A 330 18.59 -62.46 -27.84
N PRO A 331 19.34 -61.88 -26.89
CA PRO A 331 19.70 -60.48 -26.96
C PRO A 331 20.74 -60.23 -28.06
N THR A 332 20.55 -59.16 -28.84
CA THR A 332 21.54 -58.69 -29.82
C THR A 332 22.76 -58.11 -29.09
N ASP A 333 23.98 -58.19 -29.67
CA ASP A 333 25.24 -57.69 -29.07
C ASP A 333 25.13 -56.24 -28.56
N THR A 334 24.37 -55.40 -29.26
CA THR A 334 24.07 -54.01 -28.86
C THR A 334 23.23 -53.91 -27.59
N GLN A 335 22.27 -54.82 -27.37
CA GLN A 335 21.45 -54.84 -26.16
C GLN A 335 22.23 -55.32 -24.93
N LEU A 336 23.16 -56.26 -25.13
CA LEU A 336 24.10 -56.68 -24.09
C LEU A 336 25.00 -55.51 -23.65
N ALA A 337 25.54 -54.76 -24.61
CA ALA A 337 26.38 -53.61 -24.33
C ALA A 337 25.64 -52.51 -23.55
N VAL A 338 24.38 -52.21 -23.93
CA VAL A 338 23.55 -51.22 -23.23
C VAL A 338 23.22 -51.67 -21.80
N SER A 339 22.88 -52.94 -21.59
CA SER A 339 22.62 -53.48 -20.24
C SER A 339 23.87 -53.44 -19.36
N ALA A 340 25.04 -53.77 -19.91
CA ALA A 340 26.31 -53.69 -19.20
C ALA A 340 26.66 -52.24 -18.79
N ILE A 341 26.43 -51.26 -19.67
CA ILE A 341 26.60 -49.84 -19.37
C ILE A 341 25.62 -49.42 -18.26
N ASN A 342 24.35 -49.81 -18.34
CA ASN A 342 23.36 -49.46 -17.32
C ASN A 342 23.74 -50.02 -15.94
N ARG A 343 24.18 -51.29 -15.89
CA ARG A 343 24.68 -51.90 -14.65
C ARG A 343 25.88 -51.16 -14.09
N LEU A 344 26.82 -50.76 -14.95
CA LEU A 344 27.99 -49.98 -14.54
C LEU A 344 27.55 -48.63 -13.95
N VAL A 345 26.63 -47.93 -14.61
CA VAL A 345 26.10 -46.64 -14.12
C VAL A 345 25.38 -46.81 -12.78
N VAL A 346 24.53 -47.81 -12.62
CA VAL A 346 23.77 -48.05 -11.37
C VAL A 346 24.70 -48.33 -10.18
N ILE A 347 25.84 -49.00 -10.39
CA ILE A 347 26.82 -49.27 -9.33
C ILE A 347 27.74 -48.07 -9.10
N THR A 348 28.21 -47.41 -10.16
CA THR A 348 29.19 -46.32 -10.05
C THR A 348 28.56 -45.02 -9.54
N LEU A 349 27.30 -44.74 -9.87
CA LEU A 349 26.62 -43.50 -9.48
C LEU A 349 26.53 -43.34 -7.94
N PRO A 350 26.08 -44.33 -7.15
CA PRO A 350 26.10 -44.23 -5.68
C PRO A 350 27.50 -44.06 -5.10
N ILE A 351 28.52 -44.72 -5.69
CA ILE A 351 29.91 -44.61 -5.24
C ILE A 351 30.45 -43.20 -5.46
N VAL A 352 30.22 -42.63 -6.65
CA VAL A 352 30.63 -41.26 -6.97
C VAL A 352 29.92 -40.26 -6.06
N LEU A 353 28.61 -40.43 -5.84
CA LEU A 353 27.84 -39.58 -4.92
C LEU A 353 28.37 -39.67 -3.49
N TYR A 354 28.69 -40.89 -3.04
CA TYR A 354 29.26 -41.14 -1.72
C TYR A 354 30.61 -40.43 -1.53
N LEU A 355 31.53 -40.58 -2.50
CA LEU A 355 32.83 -39.89 -2.46
C LEU A 355 32.68 -38.36 -2.48
N TRP A 356 31.67 -37.86 -3.20
CA TRP A 356 31.36 -36.43 -3.23
C TRP A 356 30.88 -35.91 -1.88
N VAL A 357 30.00 -36.65 -1.18
CA VAL A 357 29.57 -36.33 0.19
C VAL A 357 30.76 -36.32 1.14
N VAL A 358 31.62 -37.34 1.10
CA VAL A 358 32.84 -37.38 1.92
C VAL A 358 33.71 -36.14 1.66
N ARG A 359 33.91 -35.75 0.39
CA ARG A 359 34.67 -34.56 0.02
C ARG A 359 34.07 -33.28 0.63
N LEU A 360 32.74 -33.13 0.62
CA LEU A 360 32.08 -31.97 1.22
C LEU A 360 32.28 -31.91 2.74
N VAL A 361 32.13 -33.04 3.43
CA VAL A 361 32.33 -33.10 4.89
C VAL A 361 33.79 -32.81 5.25
N VAL A 362 34.76 -33.35 4.50
CA VAL A 362 36.19 -33.04 4.69
C VAL A 362 36.46 -31.55 4.51
N ARG A 363 35.92 -30.94 3.44
CA ARG A 363 36.05 -29.49 3.21
C ARG A 363 35.48 -28.68 4.38
N PHE A 364 34.30 -29.05 4.86
CA PHE A 364 33.66 -28.39 6.01
C PHE A 364 34.50 -28.53 7.30
N ASN A 365 35.10 -29.70 7.52
CA ASN A 365 35.98 -29.94 8.66
C ASN A 365 37.24 -29.06 8.60
N LEU A 366 37.87 -28.94 7.41
CA LEU A 366 39.01 -28.06 7.20
C LEU A 366 38.66 -26.59 7.46
N GLN A 367 37.50 -26.12 7.01
CA GLN A 367 37.03 -24.77 7.30
C GLN A 367 36.81 -24.56 8.80
N SER A 368 36.22 -25.54 9.49
CA SER A 368 36.01 -25.48 10.94
C SER A 368 37.34 -25.43 11.71
N LEU A 369 38.37 -26.12 11.23
CA LEU A 369 39.72 -26.10 11.79
C LEU A 369 40.39 -24.74 11.59
N LEU A 370 40.27 -24.14 10.40
CA LEU A 370 40.80 -22.81 10.12
C LEU A 370 40.14 -21.72 11.00
N LEU A 371 38.82 -21.80 11.18
CA LEU A 371 38.11 -20.90 12.09
C LEU A 371 38.52 -21.07 13.55
N LEU A 372 38.81 -22.31 13.97
CA LEU A 372 39.32 -22.59 15.31
C LEU A 372 40.72 -22.00 15.51
N ASP A 373 41.60 -22.11 14.50
CA ASP A 373 42.95 -21.57 14.57
C ASP A 373 42.95 -20.04 14.61
N ASP A 374 42.14 -19.38 13.76
CA ASP A 374 41.95 -17.92 13.79
C ASP A 374 41.44 -17.43 15.15
N ALA A 375 40.42 -18.09 15.72
CA ALA A 375 39.89 -17.72 17.03
C ALA A 375 40.96 -17.84 18.14
N LYS A 376 41.81 -18.88 18.10
CA LYS A 376 42.92 -19.06 19.05
C LYS A 376 44.02 -18.01 18.87
N GLN A 377 44.36 -17.66 17.63
CA GLN A 377 45.34 -16.60 17.35
C GLN A 377 44.84 -15.26 17.89
N ARG A 378 43.58 -14.90 17.64
CA ARG A 378 42.97 -13.66 18.16
C ARG A 378 42.86 -13.65 19.68
N HIS A 379 42.51 -14.77 20.30
CA HIS A 379 42.51 -14.91 21.76
C HIS A 379 43.91 -14.65 22.35
N THR A 380 44.95 -15.24 21.76
CA THR A 380 46.33 -15.09 22.23
C THR A 380 46.85 -13.65 22.05
N MET A 381 46.51 -12.99 20.94
CA MET A 381 46.82 -11.57 20.74
C MET A 381 46.11 -10.67 21.75
N MET A 382 44.85 -10.98 22.09
CA MET A 382 44.08 -10.24 23.09
C MET A 382 44.63 -10.43 24.51
N ASP A 383 45.04 -11.65 24.88
CA ASP A 383 45.74 -11.89 26.15
C ASP A 383 47.08 -11.14 26.21
N THR A 384 47.82 -11.09 25.10
CA THR A 384 49.06 -10.30 25.00
C THR A 384 48.79 -8.81 25.18
N TYR A 385 47.71 -8.29 24.57
CA TYR A 385 47.27 -6.91 24.75
C TYR A 385 46.95 -6.60 26.22
N PHE A 386 46.22 -7.48 26.91
CA PHE A 386 45.90 -7.28 28.33
C PHE A 386 47.15 -7.33 29.22
N HIS A 387 48.08 -8.24 28.94
CA HIS A 387 49.32 -8.30 29.70
C HIS A 387 50.17 -7.02 29.56
N LEU A 388 50.22 -6.45 28.35
CA LEU A 388 50.90 -5.17 28.08
C LEU A 388 50.17 -3.97 28.73
N LEU A 389 48.84 -4.04 28.87
CA LEU A 389 48.05 -3.03 29.55
C LEU A 389 48.27 -3.08 31.07
N GLU A 390 48.23 -4.27 31.66
CA GLU A 390 48.43 -4.51 33.11
C GLU A 390 49.81 -4.06 33.59
N GLN A 391 50.87 -4.31 32.80
CA GLN A 391 52.24 -3.95 33.18
C GLN A 391 52.58 -2.46 32.97
N GLN A 392 51.67 -1.64 32.43
CA GLN A 392 51.91 -0.25 31.99
C GLN A 392 53.17 -0.07 31.12
N ALA A 393 53.71 -1.15 30.56
CA ALA A 393 55.04 -1.18 29.94
C ALA A 393 55.03 -0.71 28.48
N ALA A 394 53.86 -0.54 27.87
CA ALA A 394 53.71 -0.19 26.46
C ALA A 394 53.28 1.29 26.27
N LEU A 395 54.02 2.01 25.41
CA LEU A 395 53.63 3.35 24.93
C LEU A 395 52.23 3.28 24.29
N LYS A 396 51.51 4.41 24.31
CA LYS A 396 50.17 4.51 23.68
C LYS A 396 50.16 4.10 22.20
N GLU A 397 51.29 4.21 21.52
CA GLU A 397 51.50 3.84 20.11
C GLU A 397 51.45 2.32 19.89
N ASP A 398 52.07 1.53 20.79
CA ASP A 398 52.10 0.07 20.68
C ASP A 398 50.71 -0.55 20.88
N ARG A 399 49.87 0.08 21.72
CA ARG A 399 48.48 -0.33 21.95
C ARG A 399 47.64 -0.20 20.68
N ALA A 400 47.85 0.87 19.92
CA ALA A 400 47.15 1.08 18.65
C ALA A 400 47.60 0.06 17.59
N LEU A 401 48.88 -0.31 17.57
CA LEU A 401 49.41 -1.33 16.64
C LEU A 401 48.84 -2.73 16.92
N VAL A 402 48.69 -3.12 18.19
CA VAL A 402 48.11 -4.41 18.59
C VAL A 402 46.60 -4.45 18.30
N LEU A 403 45.87 -3.36 18.58
CA LEU A 403 44.45 -3.27 18.21
C LEU A 403 44.25 -3.32 16.69
N ALA A 404 45.09 -2.62 15.94
CA ALA A 404 45.10 -2.71 14.48
C ALA A 404 45.50 -4.12 13.98
N ALA A 405 46.19 -4.94 14.79
CA ALA A 405 46.44 -6.36 14.53
C ALA A 405 45.22 -7.24 14.76
N LEU A 406 44.46 -6.96 15.82
CA LEU A 406 43.30 -7.75 16.22
C LEU A 406 42.13 -7.63 15.23
N PHE A 407 42.00 -6.49 14.54
CA PHE A 407 40.92 -6.22 13.58
C PHE A 407 41.29 -6.44 12.11
N ARG A 408 42.46 -7.00 11.80
CA ARG A 408 42.82 -7.32 10.41
C ARG A 408 41.95 -8.49 9.93
N PRO A 409 41.39 -8.45 8.71
CA PRO A 409 40.79 -9.62 8.11
C PRO A 409 41.86 -10.71 7.99
N THR A 410 41.54 -11.91 8.47
CA THR A 410 42.47 -13.04 8.45
C THR A 410 42.82 -13.37 7.00
N PRO A 411 44.12 -13.46 6.64
CA PRO A 411 44.52 -13.80 5.28
C PRO A 411 43.92 -15.15 4.90
N GLY A 412 43.18 -15.20 3.79
CA GLY A 412 42.42 -16.37 3.34
C GLY A 412 40.89 -16.23 3.45
N HIS A 413 40.37 -15.15 4.04
CA HIS A 413 38.95 -14.74 3.95
C HIS A 413 38.74 -13.67 2.87
N GLY A 414 39.36 -13.85 1.70
CA GLY A 414 39.01 -13.09 0.50
C GLY A 414 37.57 -13.40 0.04
N PRO A 415 37.07 -12.78 -1.05
CA PRO A 415 35.73 -13.01 -1.59
C PRO A 415 35.52 -14.42 -2.16
N ASP A 416 36.21 -15.44 -1.65
CA ASP A 416 35.92 -16.86 -1.81
C ASP A 416 34.79 -17.30 -0.87
N ASN A 417 33.79 -16.43 -0.70
CA ASN A 417 32.44 -16.91 -0.53
C ASN A 417 32.19 -17.76 -1.78
N VAL A 418 32.24 -19.07 -1.62
CA VAL A 418 31.44 -19.94 -2.47
C VAL A 418 30.02 -19.41 -2.27
N GLU A 419 29.55 -18.59 -3.20
CA GLU A 419 28.14 -18.20 -3.23
C GLU A 419 27.37 -19.51 -3.08
N PRO A 420 26.46 -19.62 -2.07
CA PRO A 420 25.64 -20.81 -1.97
C PRO A 420 25.03 -21.02 -3.35
N PRO A 421 25.18 -22.22 -3.96
CA PRO A 421 24.90 -22.41 -5.38
C PRO A 421 23.52 -21.84 -5.66
N ASN A 422 23.51 -20.73 -6.40
CA ASN A 422 22.29 -19.98 -6.63
C ASN A 422 21.40 -20.93 -7.43
N PHE A 423 20.24 -21.31 -6.90
CA PHE A 423 19.36 -22.29 -7.55
C PHE A 423 18.99 -21.88 -8.99
N THR A 424 19.12 -20.59 -9.31
CA THR A 424 19.05 -20.00 -10.65
C THR A 424 20.10 -20.54 -11.62
N GLU A 425 21.36 -20.76 -11.24
CA GLU A 425 22.38 -21.31 -12.14
C GLU A 425 22.11 -22.78 -12.51
N LEU A 426 21.53 -23.55 -11.59
CA LEU A 426 21.09 -24.92 -11.88
C LEU A 426 19.84 -24.94 -12.77
N LEU A 427 18.96 -23.93 -12.68
CA LEU A 427 17.77 -23.80 -13.52
C LEU A 427 18.13 -23.36 -14.95
N ASP A 428 19.03 -22.40 -15.12
CA ASP A 428 19.49 -21.95 -16.44
C ASP A 428 20.26 -23.06 -17.17
N LYS A 429 21.08 -23.81 -16.44
CA LYS A 429 21.82 -24.95 -17.01
C LYS A 429 20.94 -26.16 -17.35
N ALA A 430 19.77 -26.30 -16.71
CA ALA A 430 18.79 -27.34 -17.01
C ALA A 430 17.80 -26.93 -18.12
N THR A 431 17.57 -25.63 -18.32
CA THR A 431 16.63 -25.11 -19.34
C THR A 431 17.27 -24.72 -20.66
N GLY A 432 18.59 -24.85 -20.79
CA GLY A 432 19.28 -24.79 -22.08
C GLY A 432 19.24 -23.41 -22.73
N ARG A 433 19.77 -22.41 -22.02
CA ARG A 433 20.32 -21.20 -22.63
C ARG A 433 21.77 -21.01 -22.27
#